data_AF-A0A241Q3F4-F1
#
_entry.id   AF-A0A241Q3F4-F1
#
_cell.length_a   1.000
_cell.length_b   1.000
_cell.length_c   1.000
_cell.angle_alpha   90.00
_cell.angle_beta   90.00
_cell.angle_gamma   90.00
#
_symmetry.space_group_name_H-M   'P 1'
#
loop_
_entity.id
_entity.type
_entity.pdbx_description
1 polymer ?
#
loop_
_entity_poly.entity_id
_entity_poly.type
_entity_poly.pdbx_seq_one_letter_code
_entity_poly.pdbx_strand_id
1 'polypeptide(L)'
;MKRIGIGVSDFKHLIEEDFYYFDKTKFIDEIIQDGAQVKLFTRPRRFGKTLNMSMLKYFFDIKKADENRKLFRDLYIEKTDSFKEQGQYPVVFLSLKDLKATTWEEMERKIIITLSDFLSEYEYLLNELTGINFENLKNIIYKEAGIDDLTTTLKFLTKILYEKYNKKIVVLVDEYDSPLVSAYINGYYEKAKNFFKTFYSLVLKDNNYLQMGILTGIIRVIKAGIFSDLNNLRTYTILSDDYTDSYGLTEEEVEKSLKDYGIEAEISKVKDWYDGYKFGDSEVYNPWSILNFLQDKKLRAYWVDTSGNDLINNVLKMRNKNIITALERLFNGEGLRQNISGTSDLSKILSDDEIWELLLFSGYLTVEEKINQDNYILRLPNKEVKSLFRKTFIETYIARGSKLSFLMESLIENKIEDYEENLQEVLLASVSYNDTKKGNEAFYHGLIMGMGLYLEGEYITKSNIESGLGRYDFLIEPKNKSKRAFIMEFKSTDSIEKLEEVSKEALKQIEDKKYDISLKQNGIKEITYIGIAFCGKQIKISYK
;
A
#
# COMPACT_ATOMS: atom_id res chain seq x y z
N MET A 1 5.19 11.91 -30.01
CA MET A 1 4.88 11.67 -28.58
C MET A 1 5.89 10.67 -28.07
N LYS A 2 6.46 10.91 -26.87
CA LYS A 2 7.40 9.96 -26.28
C LYS A 2 6.68 8.65 -25.93
N ARG A 3 7.41 7.53 -25.87
CA ARG A 3 6.88 6.23 -25.43
C ARG A 3 6.72 6.23 -23.90
N ILE A 4 5.75 5.49 -23.35
CA ILE A 4 5.54 5.39 -21.90
C ILE A 4 6.33 4.20 -21.35
N GLY A 5 7.25 4.45 -20.41
CA GLY A 5 8.09 3.43 -19.79
C GLY A 5 7.41 2.69 -18.63
N ILE A 6 6.36 1.90 -18.89
CA ILE A 6 5.67 1.13 -17.84
C ILE A 6 6.59 0.04 -17.30
N GLY A 7 6.81 0.03 -15.99
CA GLY A 7 7.68 -0.96 -15.32
C GLY A 7 9.18 -0.69 -15.47
N VAL A 8 9.57 0.44 -16.07
CA VAL A 8 10.98 0.85 -16.14
C VAL A 8 11.38 1.46 -14.80
N SER A 9 12.36 0.86 -14.15
CA SER A 9 12.91 1.33 -12.86
C SER A 9 14.35 1.81 -12.94
N ASP A 10 14.99 1.69 -14.11
CA ASP A 10 16.34 2.19 -14.35
C ASP A 10 16.28 3.56 -15.03
N PHE A 11 16.83 4.59 -14.38
CA PHE A 11 16.77 5.97 -14.84
C PHE A 11 17.53 6.16 -16.16
N LYS A 12 18.71 5.55 -16.30
CA LYS A 12 19.51 5.63 -17.51
C LYS A 12 18.76 5.06 -18.70
N HIS A 13 18.22 3.85 -18.58
CA HIS A 13 17.41 3.23 -19.63
C HIS A 13 16.20 4.09 -20.00
N LEU A 14 15.54 4.71 -19.01
CA LEU A 14 14.40 5.59 -19.24
C LEU A 14 14.76 6.79 -20.13
N ILE A 15 15.87 7.44 -19.84
CA ILE A 15 16.34 8.61 -20.59
C ILE A 15 16.89 8.22 -21.97
N GLU A 16 17.71 7.16 -22.06
CA GLU A 16 18.35 6.73 -23.31
C GLU A 16 17.34 6.22 -24.34
N GLU A 17 16.26 5.57 -23.91
CA GLU A 17 15.18 5.11 -24.79
C GLU A 17 14.16 6.19 -25.15
N ASP A 18 14.39 7.45 -24.73
CA ASP A 18 13.49 8.58 -24.91
C ASP A 18 12.05 8.28 -24.42
N PHE A 19 11.94 7.62 -23.27
CA PHE A 19 10.65 7.45 -22.60
C PHE A 19 10.18 8.79 -21.99
N TYR A 20 8.86 8.90 -21.82
CA TYR A 20 8.28 10.03 -21.13
C TYR A 20 8.68 10.01 -19.65
N TYR A 21 9.38 11.06 -19.22
CA TYR A 21 9.91 11.19 -17.87
C TYR A 21 9.22 12.34 -17.14
N PHE A 22 8.75 12.06 -15.92
CA PHE A 22 8.35 13.09 -14.96
C PHE A 22 9.59 13.53 -14.19
N ASP A 23 10.05 14.75 -14.41
CA ASP A 23 11.32 15.24 -13.87
C ASP A 23 11.28 15.38 -12.35
N LYS A 24 11.92 14.43 -11.66
CA LYS A 24 12.08 14.42 -10.19
C LYS A 24 13.50 14.78 -9.75
N THR A 25 14.31 15.37 -10.63
CA THR A 25 15.72 15.66 -10.31
C THR A 25 15.91 16.75 -9.25
N LYS A 26 14.87 17.52 -8.91
CA LYS A 26 14.82 18.36 -7.70
C LYS A 26 15.14 17.58 -6.42
N PHE A 27 14.77 16.30 -6.37
CA PHE A 27 15.12 15.41 -5.25
C PHE A 27 16.62 15.34 -4.99
N ILE A 28 17.46 15.40 -6.03
CA ILE A 28 18.92 15.37 -5.89
C ILE A 28 19.41 16.63 -5.17
N ASP A 29 18.86 17.78 -5.53
CA ASP A 29 19.19 19.08 -4.93
C ASP A 29 18.84 19.10 -3.44
N GLU A 30 17.62 18.65 -3.09
CA GLU A 30 17.16 18.53 -1.70
C GLU A 30 18.06 17.59 -0.88
N ILE A 31 18.46 16.45 -1.45
CA ILE A 31 19.33 15.45 -0.81
C ILE A 31 20.72 16.02 -0.48
N ILE A 32 21.28 16.85 -1.36
CA ILE A 32 22.61 17.46 -1.19
C ILE A 32 22.58 18.53 -0.09
N GLN A 33 21.48 19.29 0.00
CA GLN A 33 21.29 20.33 1.00
C GLN A 33 20.98 19.77 2.40
N ASP A 34 20.41 18.57 2.46
CA ASP A 34 20.07 17.91 3.72
C ASP A 34 21.31 17.36 4.45
N GLY A 35 21.60 17.95 5.61
CA GLY A 35 22.76 17.64 6.45
C GLY A 35 22.73 16.27 7.15
N ALA A 36 21.64 15.49 7.05
CA ALA A 36 21.62 14.14 7.62
C ALA A 36 22.54 13.18 6.82
N GLN A 37 23.52 12.57 7.48
CA GLN A 37 24.43 11.64 6.82
C GLN A 37 23.74 10.35 6.37
N VAL A 38 22.73 9.88 7.13
CA VAL A 38 21.97 8.68 6.78
C VAL A 38 20.48 9.01 6.76
N LYS A 39 19.85 8.71 5.63
CA LYS A 39 18.47 9.07 5.31
C LYS A 39 17.68 7.81 4.97
N LEU A 40 16.51 7.64 5.58
CA LEU A 40 15.56 6.58 5.24
C LEU A 40 14.27 7.19 4.69
N PHE A 41 13.91 6.84 3.46
CA PHE A 41 12.66 7.22 2.82
C PHE A 41 11.67 6.07 2.84
N THR A 42 10.54 6.26 3.53
CA THR A 42 9.42 5.31 3.49
C THR A 42 8.29 5.86 2.63
N ARG A 43 7.96 5.13 1.56
CA ARG A 43 6.89 5.49 0.62
C ARG A 43 6.13 4.25 0.18
N PRO A 44 4.84 4.36 -0.21
CA PRO A 44 4.09 3.23 -0.69
C PRO A 44 4.68 2.57 -1.95
N ARG A 45 4.20 1.38 -2.28
CA ARG A 45 4.61 0.66 -3.49
C ARG A 45 4.22 1.44 -4.74
N ARG A 46 5.06 1.38 -5.78
CA ARG A 46 4.84 2.01 -7.10
C ARG A 46 4.89 3.55 -7.13
N PHE A 47 5.43 4.20 -6.10
CA PHE A 47 5.64 5.67 -6.05
C PHE A 47 7.03 6.14 -6.57
N GLY A 48 7.74 5.31 -7.35
CA GLY A 48 9.00 5.72 -7.98
C GLY A 48 10.27 5.53 -7.16
N LYS A 49 10.22 4.80 -6.03
CA LYS A 49 11.39 4.57 -5.14
C LYS A 49 12.65 4.10 -5.88
N THR A 50 12.58 2.96 -6.56
CA THR A 50 13.72 2.39 -7.29
C THR A 50 14.23 3.30 -8.41
N LEU A 51 13.33 4.02 -9.10
CA LEU A 51 13.70 4.96 -10.14
C LEU A 51 14.52 6.12 -9.57
N ASN A 52 14.10 6.69 -8.43
CA ASN A 52 14.84 7.73 -7.74
C ASN A 52 16.21 7.21 -7.23
N MET A 53 16.28 5.97 -6.73
CA MET A 53 17.55 5.37 -6.31
C MET A 53 18.51 5.17 -7.49
N SER A 54 18.01 4.70 -8.63
CA SER A 54 18.78 4.59 -9.88
C SER A 54 19.25 5.97 -10.39
N MET A 55 18.39 6.99 -10.30
CA MET A 55 18.74 8.37 -10.63
C MET A 55 19.89 8.90 -9.75
N LEU A 56 19.81 8.71 -8.43
CA LEU A 56 20.89 9.09 -7.49
C LEU A 56 22.19 8.33 -7.79
N LYS A 57 22.09 7.03 -8.13
CA LYS A 57 23.25 6.24 -8.54
C LYS A 57 23.96 6.91 -9.71
N TYR A 58 23.26 7.15 -10.82
CA TYR A 58 23.90 7.74 -11.99
C TYR A 58 24.38 9.19 -11.76
N PHE A 59 23.70 9.94 -10.90
CA PHE A 59 24.11 11.30 -10.59
C PHE A 59 25.46 11.35 -9.86
N PHE A 60 25.62 10.59 -8.77
CA PHE A 60 26.82 10.66 -7.95
C PHE A 60 27.98 9.81 -8.47
N ASP A 61 27.71 8.72 -9.20
CA ASP A 61 28.72 7.71 -9.54
C ASP A 61 29.87 8.29 -10.36
N ILE A 62 31.06 8.22 -9.76
CA ILE A 62 32.33 8.61 -10.36
C ILE A 62 32.70 7.73 -11.56
N LYS A 63 32.20 6.49 -11.60
CA LYS A 63 32.37 5.62 -12.77
C LYS A 63 31.55 6.20 -13.92
N LYS A 64 32.22 6.43 -15.05
CA LYS A 64 31.59 6.97 -16.28
C LYS A 64 30.91 8.33 -16.06
N ALA A 65 31.49 9.18 -15.21
CA ALA A 65 30.95 10.50 -14.87
C ALA A 65 30.52 11.31 -16.10
N ASP A 66 31.34 11.35 -17.16
CA ASP A 66 31.03 12.06 -18.42
C ASP A 66 29.87 11.46 -19.22
N GLU A 67 29.71 10.13 -19.20
CA GLU A 67 28.56 9.47 -19.83
C GLU A 67 27.28 9.77 -19.03
N ASN A 68 27.35 9.60 -17.71
CA ASN A 68 26.21 9.79 -16.82
C ASN A 68 25.74 11.25 -16.79
N ARG A 69 26.66 12.22 -16.94
CA ARG A 69 26.33 13.65 -17.00
C ARG A 69 25.29 13.96 -18.07
N LYS A 70 25.34 13.27 -19.21
CA LYS A 70 24.43 13.47 -20.35
C LYS A 70 22.98 13.07 -20.03
N LEU A 71 22.77 12.18 -19.06
CA LEU A 71 21.44 11.72 -18.64
C LEU A 71 20.62 12.83 -17.96
N PHE A 72 21.29 13.87 -17.47
CA PHE A 72 20.66 14.97 -16.74
C PHE A 72 20.43 16.23 -17.59
N ARG A 73 20.72 16.15 -18.88
CA ARG A 73 20.58 17.28 -19.80
C ARG A 73 19.12 17.74 -19.88
N ASP A 74 18.92 19.05 -19.84
CA ASP A 74 17.64 19.75 -19.90
C ASP A 74 16.70 19.45 -18.70
N LEU A 75 17.17 18.72 -17.68
CA LEU A 75 16.44 18.47 -16.43
C LEU A 75 16.69 19.59 -15.41
N TYR A 76 15.84 19.65 -14.37
CA TYR A 76 15.92 20.66 -13.31
C TYR A 76 17.32 20.73 -12.69
N ILE A 77 17.90 19.59 -12.29
CA ILE A 77 19.17 19.56 -11.54
C ILE A 77 20.34 20.17 -12.31
N GLU A 78 20.37 20.09 -13.64
CA GLU A 78 21.45 20.66 -14.47
C GLU A 78 21.61 22.18 -14.26
N LYS A 79 20.52 22.85 -13.90
CA LYS A 79 20.46 24.31 -13.74
C LYS A 79 20.78 24.77 -12.31
N THR A 80 21.09 23.85 -11.40
CA THR A 80 21.32 24.14 -9.98
C THR A 80 22.82 24.12 -9.64
N ASP A 81 23.19 24.75 -8.52
CA ASP A 81 24.56 24.66 -8.00
C ASP A 81 24.95 23.23 -7.59
N SER A 82 23.97 22.45 -7.14
CA SER A 82 24.12 21.05 -6.75
C SER A 82 24.64 20.16 -7.88
N PHE A 83 24.54 20.58 -9.15
CA PHE A 83 25.09 19.85 -10.29
C PHE A 83 26.62 19.67 -10.24
N LYS A 84 27.33 20.46 -9.41
CA LYS A 84 28.77 20.29 -9.15
C LYS A 84 29.12 18.95 -8.49
N GLU A 85 28.17 18.34 -7.78
CA GLU A 85 28.35 17.04 -7.12
C GLU A 85 28.20 15.85 -8.09
N GLN A 86 27.84 16.10 -9.36
CA GLN A 86 27.71 15.06 -10.37
C GLN A 86 29.05 14.34 -10.59
N GLY A 87 29.02 13.02 -10.50
CA GLY A 87 30.18 12.16 -10.72
C GLY A 87 31.32 12.30 -9.71
N GLN A 88 31.06 12.80 -8.49
CA GLN A 88 32.11 13.07 -7.49
C GLN A 88 32.41 11.90 -6.54
N TYR A 89 31.55 10.88 -6.48
CA TYR A 89 31.62 9.84 -5.44
C TYR A 89 31.51 8.43 -6.02
N PRO A 90 32.26 7.44 -5.52
CA PRO A 90 31.92 6.04 -5.76
C PRO A 90 30.55 5.74 -5.14
N VAL A 91 29.70 5.03 -5.90
CA VAL A 91 28.38 4.62 -5.42
C VAL A 91 28.32 3.11 -5.24
N VAL A 92 27.76 2.69 -4.11
CA VAL A 92 27.35 1.31 -3.82
C VAL A 92 25.84 1.28 -3.86
N PHE A 93 25.24 0.51 -4.78
CA PHE A 93 23.79 0.37 -4.88
C PHE A 93 23.37 -1.09 -4.72
N LEU A 94 22.66 -1.40 -3.63
CA LEU A 94 22.16 -2.73 -3.31
C LEU A 94 20.63 -2.73 -3.23
N SER A 95 19.98 -3.62 -3.97
CA SER A 95 18.54 -3.85 -3.89
C SER A 95 18.26 -5.17 -3.17
N LEU A 96 17.38 -5.15 -2.16
CA LEU A 96 16.99 -6.34 -1.40
C LEU A 96 15.60 -6.89 -1.76
N LYS A 97 14.99 -6.38 -2.84
CA LYS A 97 13.62 -6.72 -3.28
C LYS A 97 13.33 -8.22 -3.37
N ASP A 98 14.33 -9.00 -3.81
CA ASP A 98 14.20 -10.43 -4.10
C ASP A 98 14.52 -11.33 -2.89
N LEU A 99 14.91 -10.75 -1.75
CA LEU A 99 15.12 -11.48 -0.50
C LEU A 99 13.79 -11.80 0.17
N LYS A 100 13.10 -12.81 -0.36
CA LYS A 100 11.89 -13.39 0.23
C LYS A 100 12.10 -14.87 0.41
N ALA A 101 11.75 -15.43 1.56
CA ALA A 101 11.94 -16.85 1.84
C ALA A 101 10.90 -17.36 2.84
N THR A 102 10.67 -18.66 2.83
CA THR A 102 9.75 -19.35 3.73
C THR A 102 10.43 -19.86 5.00
N THR A 103 11.74 -20.05 4.96
CA THR A 103 12.55 -20.41 6.14
C THR A 103 13.79 -19.54 6.25
N TRP A 104 14.44 -19.57 7.42
CA TRP A 104 15.69 -18.85 7.63
C TRP A 104 16.83 -19.41 6.77
N GLU A 105 16.92 -20.72 6.64
CA GLU A 105 17.97 -21.41 5.87
C GLU A 105 17.86 -21.06 4.38
N GLU A 106 16.62 -20.92 3.87
CA GLU A 106 16.38 -20.40 2.53
C GLU A 106 16.79 -18.93 2.40
N MET A 107 16.51 -18.10 3.42
CA MET A 107 16.92 -16.70 3.45
C MET A 107 18.45 -16.56 3.46
N GLU A 108 19.18 -17.32 4.27
CA GLU A 108 20.65 -17.34 4.30
C GLU A 108 21.23 -17.63 2.92
N ARG A 109 20.72 -18.68 2.25
CA ARG A 109 21.14 -19.02 0.89
C ARG A 109 20.87 -17.87 -0.10
N LYS A 110 19.73 -17.20 0.01
CA LYS A 110 19.39 -16.05 -0.85
C LYS A 110 20.27 -14.83 -0.56
N ILE A 111 20.63 -14.58 0.70
CA ILE A 111 21.58 -13.53 1.08
C ILE A 111 22.95 -13.81 0.45
N ILE A 112 23.46 -15.04 0.57
CA ILE A 112 24.73 -15.46 -0.04
C ILE A 112 24.72 -15.22 -1.56
N ILE A 113 23.68 -15.70 -2.25
CA ILE A 113 23.54 -15.53 -3.69
C ILE A 113 23.48 -14.04 -4.07
N THR A 114 22.64 -13.27 -3.39
CA THR A 114 22.42 -11.85 -3.70
C THR A 114 23.70 -11.03 -3.50
N LEU A 115 24.44 -11.25 -2.41
CA LEU A 115 25.67 -10.51 -2.13
C LEU A 115 26.83 -10.95 -3.02
N SER A 116 26.90 -12.22 -3.38
CA SER A 116 27.84 -12.73 -4.38
C SER A 116 27.61 -12.09 -5.75
N ASP A 117 26.36 -12.14 -6.24
CA ASP A 117 25.99 -11.57 -7.53
C ASP A 117 26.23 -10.04 -7.53
N PHE A 118 25.90 -9.34 -6.43
CA PHE A 118 26.20 -7.92 -6.25
C PHE A 118 27.71 -7.63 -6.25
N LEU A 119 28.53 -8.42 -5.54
CA LEU A 119 29.98 -8.20 -5.50
C LEU A 119 30.70 -8.61 -6.79
N SER A 120 30.08 -9.42 -7.64
CA SER A 120 30.63 -9.76 -8.96
C SER A 120 30.83 -8.52 -9.84
N GLU A 121 30.02 -7.45 -9.65
CA GLU A 121 30.22 -6.15 -10.32
C GLU A 121 31.55 -5.47 -9.95
N TYR A 122 32.19 -5.93 -8.88
CA TYR A 122 33.46 -5.44 -8.35
C TYR A 122 34.60 -6.44 -8.52
N GLU A 123 34.42 -7.51 -9.31
CA GLU A 123 35.45 -8.54 -9.58
C GLU A 123 36.75 -7.93 -10.12
N TYR A 124 36.67 -6.83 -10.86
CA TYR A 124 37.85 -6.10 -11.35
C TYR A 124 38.81 -5.66 -10.23
N LEU A 125 38.33 -5.50 -8.98
CA LEU A 125 39.15 -5.17 -7.82
C LEU A 125 40.05 -6.33 -7.38
N LEU A 126 39.74 -7.58 -7.73
CA LEU A 126 40.59 -8.73 -7.40
C LEU A 126 42.00 -8.60 -8.00
N ASN A 127 42.13 -7.89 -9.13
CA ASN A 127 43.42 -7.65 -9.77
C ASN A 127 44.27 -6.60 -9.03
N GLU A 128 43.66 -5.83 -8.12
CA GLU A 128 44.30 -4.72 -7.40
C GLU A 128 44.49 -5.02 -5.91
N LEU A 129 43.70 -5.95 -5.36
CA LEU A 129 43.76 -6.35 -3.96
C LEU A 129 44.81 -7.44 -3.72
N THR A 130 45.36 -7.46 -2.50
CA THR A 130 46.29 -8.50 -2.05
C THR A 130 45.96 -8.95 -0.63
N GLY A 131 46.47 -10.11 -0.22
CA GLY A 131 46.33 -10.64 1.13
C GLY A 131 44.87 -10.88 1.54
N ILE A 132 44.53 -10.53 2.78
CA ILE A 132 43.21 -10.81 3.38
C ILE A 132 42.08 -10.14 2.60
N ASN A 133 42.27 -8.92 2.08
CA ASN A 133 41.22 -8.24 1.31
C ASN A 133 40.90 -8.99 0.01
N PHE A 134 41.91 -9.58 -0.64
CA PHE A 134 41.72 -10.39 -1.85
C PHE A 134 40.92 -11.66 -1.52
N GLU A 135 41.33 -12.42 -0.51
CA GLU A 135 40.64 -13.65 -0.11
C GLU A 135 39.19 -13.37 0.32
N ASN A 136 38.96 -12.29 1.08
CA ASN A 136 37.60 -11.93 1.52
C ASN A 136 36.69 -11.60 0.32
N LEU A 137 37.13 -10.76 -0.61
CA LEU A 137 36.33 -10.42 -1.80
C LEU A 137 36.06 -11.67 -2.65
N LYS A 138 37.12 -12.46 -2.88
CA LYS A 138 37.07 -13.71 -3.65
C LYS A 138 36.06 -14.69 -3.05
N ASN A 139 36.14 -14.95 -1.74
CA ASN A 139 35.27 -15.91 -1.07
C ASN A 139 33.79 -15.49 -1.13
N ILE A 140 33.49 -14.19 -1.04
CA ILE A 140 32.11 -13.70 -1.20
C ILE A 140 31.64 -13.89 -2.64
N ILE A 141 32.44 -13.48 -3.64
CA ILE A 141 32.08 -13.61 -5.07
C ILE A 141 31.84 -15.08 -5.43
N TYR A 142 32.69 -16.01 -4.97
CA TYR A 142 32.56 -17.43 -5.28
C TYR A 142 31.65 -18.23 -4.32
N LYS A 143 30.87 -17.54 -3.46
CA LYS A 143 29.88 -18.16 -2.55
C LYS A 143 30.51 -19.12 -1.53
N GLU A 144 31.75 -18.87 -1.13
CA GLU A 144 32.51 -19.63 -0.13
C GLU A 144 32.45 -18.99 1.27
N ALA A 145 32.02 -17.72 1.36
CA ALA A 145 31.84 -17.01 2.62
C ALA A 145 30.60 -17.50 3.41
N GLY A 146 30.71 -17.61 4.73
CA GLY A 146 29.59 -17.93 5.61
C GLY A 146 28.68 -16.73 5.86
N ILE A 147 27.47 -16.97 6.38
CA ILE A 147 26.50 -15.90 6.66
C ILE A 147 27.07 -14.84 7.62
N ASP A 148 27.85 -15.24 8.62
CA ASP A 148 28.42 -14.31 9.59
C ASP A 148 29.43 -13.35 8.96
N ASP A 149 30.25 -13.85 8.01
CA ASP A 149 31.23 -13.03 7.27
C ASP A 149 30.53 -11.95 6.44
N LEU A 150 29.34 -12.29 5.91
CA LEU A 150 28.57 -11.40 5.05
C LEU A 150 28.03 -10.16 5.76
N THR A 151 27.93 -10.17 7.10
CA THR A 151 27.51 -8.99 7.87
C THR A 151 28.43 -7.79 7.65
N THR A 152 29.70 -8.01 7.34
CA THR A 152 30.71 -6.95 7.17
C THR A 152 30.85 -6.45 5.72
N THR A 153 30.16 -7.08 4.77
CA THR A 153 30.36 -6.93 3.31
C THR A 153 30.34 -5.48 2.86
N LEU A 154 29.31 -4.70 3.24
CA LEU A 154 29.19 -3.32 2.79
C LEU A 154 30.26 -2.42 3.39
N LYS A 155 30.60 -2.60 4.66
CA LYS A 155 31.70 -1.86 5.31
C LYS A 155 33.03 -2.15 4.61
N PHE A 156 33.31 -3.42 4.35
CA PHE A 156 34.48 -3.86 3.61
C PHE A 156 34.53 -3.21 2.21
N LEU A 157 33.41 -3.23 1.48
CA LEU A 157 33.31 -2.61 0.15
C LEU A 157 33.57 -1.09 0.20
N THR A 158 33.03 -0.37 1.18
CA THR A 158 33.32 1.06 1.32
C THR A 158 34.81 1.34 1.58
N LYS A 159 35.50 0.49 2.36
CA LYS A 159 36.94 0.63 2.61
C LYS A 159 37.74 0.46 1.32
N ILE A 160 37.54 -0.62 0.57
CA ILE A 160 38.33 -0.89 -0.64
C ILE A 160 38.07 0.14 -1.75
N LEU A 161 36.84 0.66 -1.86
CA LEU A 161 36.53 1.74 -2.80
C LEU A 161 37.17 3.05 -2.37
N TYR A 162 37.24 3.33 -1.06
CA TYR A 162 37.95 4.50 -0.56
C TYR A 162 39.45 4.42 -0.88
N GLU A 163 40.08 3.26 -0.66
CA GLU A 163 41.49 3.03 -1.00
C GLU A 163 41.78 3.24 -2.49
N LYS A 164 40.85 2.83 -3.37
CA LYS A 164 40.98 2.99 -4.82
C LYS A 164 40.79 4.43 -5.31
N TYR A 165 39.73 5.10 -4.84
CA TYR A 165 39.32 6.40 -5.40
C TYR A 165 39.74 7.60 -4.55
N ASN A 166 40.21 7.36 -3.32
CA ASN A 166 40.50 8.38 -2.30
C ASN A 166 39.31 9.35 -2.10
N LYS A 167 38.10 8.81 -2.14
CA LYS A 167 36.81 9.51 -2.03
C LYS A 167 35.89 8.71 -1.13
N LYS A 168 35.12 9.40 -0.30
CA LYS A 168 34.06 8.80 0.50
C LYS A 168 32.92 8.28 -0.39
N ILE A 169 32.20 7.27 0.08
CA ILE A 169 31.27 6.46 -0.71
C ILE A 169 29.82 6.83 -0.40
N VAL A 170 28.99 6.94 -1.43
CA VAL A 170 27.54 7.01 -1.29
C VAL A 170 26.98 5.58 -1.29
N VAL A 171 26.24 5.21 -0.24
CA VAL A 171 25.63 3.89 -0.09
C VAL A 171 24.12 4.01 -0.27
N LEU A 172 23.59 3.32 -1.26
CA LEU A 172 22.18 3.29 -1.63
C LEU A 172 21.63 1.88 -1.38
N VAL A 173 20.59 1.75 -0.54
CA VAL A 173 19.92 0.47 -0.26
C VAL A 173 18.44 0.56 -0.60
N ASP A 174 18.00 -0.17 -1.61
CA ASP A 174 16.58 -0.23 -2.00
C ASP A 174 15.87 -1.46 -1.42
N GLU A 175 14.59 -1.26 -1.10
CA GLU A 175 13.71 -2.22 -0.43
C GLU A 175 14.32 -2.87 0.82
N TYR A 176 14.92 -2.05 1.69
CA TYR A 176 15.65 -2.51 2.89
C TYR A 176 14.79 -3.37 3.84
N ASP A 177 13.48 -3.17 3.82
CA ASP A 177 12.47 -3.80 4.66
C ASP A 177 11.91 -5.11 4.10
N SER A 178 12.10 -5.38 2.80
CA SER A 178 11.62 -6.60 2.12
C SER A 178 11.99 -7.91 2.85
N PRO A 179 13.28 -8.16 3.20
CA PRO A 179 13.65 -9.38 3.93
C PRO A 179 13.04 -9.48 5.32
N LEU A 180 12.81 -8.34 5.99
CA LEU A 180 12.25 -8.29 7.34
C LEU A 180 10.75 -8.58 7.32
N VAL A 181 10.03 -8.02 6.36
CA VAL A 181 8.61 -8.34 6.12
C VAL A 181 8.44 -9.81 5.79
N SER A 182 9.28 -10.35 4.89
CA SER A 182 9.29 -11.77 4.57
C SER A 182 9.54 -12.64 5.80
N ALA A 183 10.54 -12.27 6.61
CA ALA A 183 10.89 -13.01 7.83
C ALA A 183 9.80 -12.99 8.88
N TYR A 184 9.09 -11.86 9.00
CA TYR A 184 7.95 -11.75 9.90
C TYR A 184 6.80 -12.67 9.47
N ILE A 185 6.36 -12.58 8.22
CA ILE A 185 5.25 -13.38 7.68
C ILE A 185 5.51 -14.88 7.86
N ASN A 186 6.77 -15.31 7.75
CA ASN A 186 7.16 -16.71 7.78
C ASN A 186 7.78 -17.15 9.12
N GLY A 187 7.73 -16.33 10.17
CA GLY A 187 8.07 -16.74 11.53
C GLY A 187 9.56 -16.87 11.87
N TYR A 188 10.48 -16.29 11.08
CA TYR A 188 11.93 -16.28 11.36
C TYR A 188 12.51 -14.87 11.58
N TYR A 189 11.65 -13.92 11.96
CA TYR A 189 11.96 -12.50 12.12
C TYR A 189 13.22 -12.21 12.93
N GLU A 190 13.37 -12.82 14.12
CA GLU A 190 14.47 -12.52 15.04
C GLU A 190 15.85 -12.81 14.44
N LYS A 191 15.98 -13.90 13.68
CA LYS A 191 17.24 -14.26 13.01
C LYS A 191 17.59 -13.25 11.92
N ALA A 192 16.62 -12.90 11.06
CA ALA A 192 16.80 -11.90 10.01
C ALA A 192 17.13 -10.51 10.58
N LYS A 193 16.41 -10.10 11.62
CA LYS A 193 16.67 -8.85 12.34
C LYS A 193 18.13 -8.78 12.81
N ASN A 194 18.63 -9.81 13.48
CA ASN A 194 19.99 -9.81 14.03
C ASN A 194 21.06 -9.67 12.94
N PHE A 195 20.88 -10.37 11.81
CA PHE A 195 21.76 -10.22 10.65
C PHE A 195 21.71 -8.80 10.08
N PHE A 196 20.53 -8.30 9.69
CA PHE A 196 20.41 -7.00 9.02
C PHE A 196 20.73 -5.82 9.94
N LYS A 197 20.49 -5.95 11.25
CA LYS A 197 20.92 -4.98 12.25
C LYS A 197 22.42 -4.75 12.18
N THR A 198 23.19 -5.84 12.18
CA THR A 198 24.65 -5.78 12.10
C THR A 198 25.11 -5.29 10.73
N PHE A 199 24.52 -5.84 9.67
CA PHE A 199 24.80 -5.50 8.28
C PHE A 199 24.69 -4.00 7.98
N TYR A 200 23.63 -3.35 8.47
CA TYR A 200 23.45 -1.91 8.31
C TYR A 200 24.27 -1.09 9.30
N SER A 201 24.34 -1.49 10.57
CA SER A 201 25.05 -0.73 11.60
C SER A 201 26.53 -0.55 11.27
N LEU A 202 27.17 -1.59 10.73
CA LEU A 202 28.60 -1.56 10.41
C LEU A 202 28.96 -0.59 9.28
N VAL A 203 28.06 -0.36 8.31
CA VAL A 203 28.34 0.52 7.17
C VAL A 203 27.78 1.93 7.36
N LEU A 204 26.64 2.07 8.04
CA LEU A 204 25.92 3.35 8.15
C LEU A 204 26.28 4.17 9.39
N LYS A 205 26.93 3.58 10.39
CA LYS A 205 27.32 4.27 11.61
C LYS A 205 28.81 4.19 11.86
N ASP A 206 29.40 5.32 12.25
CA ASP A 206 30.82 5.48 12.58
C ASP A 206 31.78 4.95 11.48
N ASN A 207 31.31 4.95 10.23
CA ASN A 207 32.09 4.53 9.08
C ASN A 207 32.79 5.75 8.45
N ASN A 208 34.09 5.86 8.68
CA ASN A 208 34.90 6.97 8.18
C ASN A 208 34.92 7.09 6.64
N TYR A 209 34.58 6.00 5.93
CA TYR A 209 34.56 5.95 4.47
C TYR A 209 33.20 6.36 3.88
N LEU A 210 32.16 6.54 4.70
CA LEU A 210 30.81 6.88 4.26
C LEU A 210 30.68 8.39 4.00
N GLN A 211 30.24 8.76 2.80
CA GLN A 211 29.81 10.10 2.47
C GLN A 211 28.36 10.30 2.94
N MET A 212 27.46 9.44 2.46
CA MET A 212 26.03 9.47 2.75
C MET A 212 25.43 8.08 2.56
N GLY A 213 24.45 7.72 3.39
CA GLY A 213 23.62 6.53 3.23
C GLY A 213 22.18 6.90 2.91
N ILE A 214 21.58 6.31 1.88
CA ILE A 214 20.17 6.48 1.54
C ILE A 214 19.51 5.12 1.46
N LEU A 215 18.42 4.96 2.20
CA LEU A 215 17.62 3.73 2.24
C LEU A 215 16.20 4.03 1.77
N THR A 216 15.60 3.10 1.05
CA THR A 216 14.19 3.17 0.63
C THR A 216 13.43 1.92 1.04
N GLY A 217 12.19 2.10 1.50
CA GLY A 217 11.30 1.02 1.90
C GLY A 217 9.83 1.46 1.93
N ILE A 218 8.95 0.57 2.39
CA ILE A 218 7.53 0.86 2.61
C ILE A 218 7.30 1.25 4.07
N ILE A 219 7.81 0.46 5.00
CA ILE A 219 7.54 0.61 6.43
C ILE A 219 8.77 1.06 7.21
N ARG A 220 8.53 1.72 8.34
CA ARG A 220 9.59 2.12 9.27
C ARG A 220 9.81 1.04 10.30
N VAL A 221 10.82 0.19 10.11
CA VAL A 221 11.19 -0.93 11.01
C VAL A 221 11.83 -0.50 12.36
N ILE A 222 11.67 0.76 12.78
CA ILE A 222 12.51 1.35 13.85
C ILE A 222 12.23 0.78 15.24
N LYS A 223 10.97 0.49 15.62
CA LYS A 223 10.69 -0.12 16.93
C LYS A 223 11.17 -1.56 17.04
N ALA A 224 11.41 -2.20 15.91
CA ALA A 224 11.72 -3.61 15.85
C ALA A 224 13.22 -3.91 16.09
N GLY A 225 13.99 -2.98 16.67
CA GLY A 225 15.37 -3.18 17.13
C GLY A 225 16.46 -3.20 16.06
N ILE A 226 16.13 -3.16 14.76
CA ILE A 226 17.16 -3.17 13.69
C ILE A 226 17.98 -1.88 13.64
N PHE A 227 17.36 -0.76 14.00
CA PHE A 227 17.98 0.56 14.02
C PHE A 227 18.18 1.09 15.43
N SER A 228 18.03 0.25 16.47
CA SER A 228 18.37 0.67 17.85
C SER A 228 19.81 1.16 17.95
N ASP A 229 20.68 0.60 17.11
CA ASP A 229 22.10 0.92 17.10
C ASP A 229 22.41 2.08 16.11
N LEU A 230 21.47 2.44 15.22
CA LEU A 230 21.56 3.56 14.27
C LEU A 230 20.85 4.83 14.78
N ASN A 231 21.37 5.42 15.85
CA ASN A 231 20.88 6.68 16.39
C ASN A 231 21.21 7.92 15.53
N ASN A 232 21.89 7.75 14.39
CA ASN A 232 22.22 8.79 13.41
C ASN A 232 21.27 8.80 12.18
N LEU A 233 20.25 7.94 12.16
CA LEU A 233 19.32 7.80 11.03
C LEU A 233 18.20 8.84 11.06
N ARG A 234 18.11 9.68 10.02
CA ARG A 234 16.95 10.56 9.78
C ARG A 234 15.92 9.84 8.91
N THR A 235 14.65 9.85 9.31
CA THR A 235 13.57 9.18 8.57
C THR A 235 12.60 10.19 7.97
N TYR A 236 12.32 10.03 6.69
CA TYR A 236 11.35 10.81 5.91
C TYR A 236 10.21 9.89 5.46
N THR A 237 9.04 10.08 6.02
CA THR A 237 7.86 9.24 5.77
C THR A 237 6.80 10.03 5.00
N ILE A 238 5.67 9.41 4.67
CA ILE A 238 4.51 10.13 4.10
C ILE A 238 3.88 11.13 5.08
N LEU A 239 4.25 11.08 6.36
CA LEU A 239 3.81 12.04 7.39
C LEU A 239 4.82 13.18 7.59
N SER A 240 5.92 13.18 6.84
CA SER A 240 6.95 14.23 6.90
C SER A 240 6.60 15.35 5.92
N ASP A 241 6.88 16.59 6.33
CA ASP A 241 6.67 17.78 5.48
C ASP A 241 7.83 18.02 4.51
N ASP A 242 8.88 17.21 4.61
CA ASP A 242 10.01 17.17 3.67
C ASP A 242 9.78 16.13 2.55
N TYR A 243 10.26 16.43 1.35
CA TYR A 243 10.24 15.51 0.19
C TYR A 243 8.83 15.03 -0.18
N THR A 244 7.85 15.93 -0.09
CA THR A 244 6.42 15.64 -0.26
C THR A 244 6.04 15.39 -1.72
N ASP A 245 6.75 16.03 -2.66
CA ASP A 245 6.54 15.94 -4.12
C ASP A 245 7.63 15.11 -4.85
N SER A 246 8.67 14.66 -4.14
CA SER A 246 9.77 13.86 -4.70
C SER A 246 9.34 12.43 -5.08
N TYR A 247 8.20 11.97 -4.56
CA TYR A 247 7.60 10.66 -4.83
C TYR A 247 6.11 10.82 -5.15
N GLY A 248 5.62 10.13 -6.18
CA GLY A 248 4.29 10.40 -6.72
C GLY A 248 4.30 11.49 -7.79
N LEU A 249 3.14 11.78 -8.37
CA LEU A 249 2.99 12.84 -9.37
C LEU A 249 2.08 13.93 -8.81
N THR A 250 2.48 15.18 -8.96
CA THR A 250 1.66 16.36 -8.64
C THR A 250 0.55 16.54 -9.67
N GLU A 251 -0.49 17.32 -9.32
CA GLU A 251 -1.57 17.64 -10.27
C GLU A 251 -1.04 18.33 -11.53
N GLU A 252 -0.11 19.28 -11.38
CA GLU A 252 0.52 19.98 -12.52
C GLU A 252 1.25 19.02 -13.47
N GLU A 253 1.97 18.03 -12.93
CA GLU A 253 2.64 16.99 -13.72
C GLU A 253 1.63 16.12 -14.47
N VAL A 254 0.53 15.74 -13.81
CA VAL A 254 -0.53 14.94 -14.43
C VAL A 254 -1.23 15.74 -15.53
N GLU A 255 -1.66 16.97 -15.27
CA GLU A 255 -2.29 17.83 -16.27
C GLU A 255 -1.41 18.04 -17.51
N LYS A 256 -0.12 18.30 -17.29
CA LYS A 256 0.85 18.41 -18.38
C LYS A 256 0.90 17.12 -19.19
N SER A 257 0.97 15.96 -18.53
CA SER A 257 0.98 14.68 -19.24
C SER A 257 -0.30 14.42 -20.04
N LEU A 258 -1.49 14.80 -19.53
CA LEU A 258 -2.73 14.66 -20.30
C LEU A 258 -2.71 15.51 -21.58
N LYS A 259 -2.19 16.74 -21.48
CA LYS A 259 -2.01 17.65 -22.63
C LYS A 259 -1.02 17.07 -23.64
N ASP A 260 0.15 16.63 -23.16
CA ASP A 260 1.20 16.03 -24.00
C ASP A 260 0.71 14.77 -24.73
N TYR A 261 -0.25 14.04 -24.13
CA TYR A 261 -0.85 12.84 -24.72
C TYR A 261 -2.17 13.06 -25.48
N GLY A 262 -2.65 14.30 -25.58
CA GLY A 262 -3.90 14.65 -26.26
C GLY A 262 -5.12 13.94 -25.65
N ILE A 263 -5.15 13.77 -24.32
CA ILE A 263 -6.24 13.12 -23.60
C ILE A 263 -7.20 14.19 -23.08
N GLU A 264 -8.44 14.19 -23.59
CA GLU A 264 -9.50 15.13 -23.21
C GLU A 264 -10.27 14.71 -21.95
N ALA A 265 -9.74 13.76 -21.17
CA ALA A 265 -10.38 13.35 -19.93
C ALA A 265 -10.41 14.52 -18.94
N GLU A 266 -11.57 14.75 -18.32
CA GLU A 266 -11.70 15.73 -17.25
C GLU A 266 -10.77 15.36 -16.09
N ILE A 267 -9.92 16.30 -15.67
CA ILE A 267 -8.96 16.10 -14.58
C ILE A 267 -9.65 15.64 -13.29
N SER A 268 -10.89 16.09 -13.03
CA SER A 268 -11.73 15.65 -11.91
C SER A 268 -11.95 14.13 -11.90
N LYS A 269 -12.17 13.51 -13.06
CA LYS A 269 -12.34 12.06 -13.18
C LYS A 269 -11.02 11.31 -12.99
N VAL A 270 -9.90 11.89 -13.44
CA VAL A 270 -8.57 11.32 -13.21
C VAL A 270 -8.23 11.39 -11.72
N LYS A 271 -8.56 12.51 -11.06
CA LYS A 271 -8.41 12.75 -9.62
C LYS A 271 -9.17 11.70 -8.81
N ASP A 272 -10.45 11.51 -9.11
CA ASP A 272 -11.31 10.49 -8.48
C ASP A 272 -10.72 9.06 -8.52
N TRP A 273 -9.98 8.73 -9.58
CA TRP A 273 -9.46 7.39 -9.80
C TRP A 273 -8.05 7.17 -9.22
N TYR A 274 -7.17 8.17 -9.31
CA TYR A 274 -5.73 7.97 -9.11
C TYR A 274 -5.05 8.94 -8.14
N ASP A 275 -5.72 10.02 -7.73
CA ASP A 275 -5.21 10.97 -6.74
C ASP A 275 -5.59 10.55 -5.30
N GLY A 276 -5.36 11.43 -4.35
CA GLY A 276 -5.86 11.35 -3.00
C GLY A 276 -4.83 10.82 -2.01
N TYR A 277 -3.55 10.72 -2.40
CA TYR A 277 -2.49 10.40 -1.46
C TYR A 277 -1.87 11.67 -0.88
N LYS A 278 -2.07 11.90 0.41
CA LYS A 278 -1.48 13.02 1.13
C LYS A 278 -0.10 12.67 1.70
N PHE A 279 0.95 13.29 1.18
CA PHE A 279 2.33 13.21 1.67
C PHE A 279 2.71 14.57 2.27
N GLY A 280 2.81 14.66 3.60
CA GLY A 280 2.91 15.95 4.29
C GLY A 280 1.76 16.88 3.86
N ASP A 281 2.11 18.01 3.26
CA ASP A 281 1.15 18.99 2.74
C ASP A 281 0.82 18.82 1.25
N SER A 282 1.43 17.86 0.55
CA SER A 282 1.17 17.63 -0.88
C SER A 282 0.16 16.53 -1.12
N GLU A 283 -0.75 16.74 -2.08
CA GLU A 283 -1.55 15.67 -2.68
C GLU A 283 -0.85 15.17 -3.95
N VAL A 284 -0.69 13.85 -4.04
CA VAL A 284 -0.02 13.21 -5.17
C VAL A 284 -0.81 12.03 -5.72
N TYR A 285 -0.65 11.82 -7.03
CA TYR A 285 -1.20 10.72 -7.79
C TYR A 285 -0.23 9.52 -7.78
N ASN A 286 -0.79 8.31 -7.88
CA ASN A 286 0.01 7.10 -8.05
C ASN A 286 0.66 7.07 -9.45
N PRO A 287 2.01 7.05 -9.58
CA PRO A 287 2.67 7.08 -10.88
C PRO A 287 2.34 5.87 -11.77
N TRP A 288 2.22 4.68 -11.19
CA TRP A 288 1.90 3.48 -11.96
C TRP A 288 0.51 3.56 -12.60
N SER A 289 -0.48 4.01 -11.84
CA SER A 289 -1.84 4.14 -12.35
C SER A 289 -1.94 5.22 -13.43
N ILE A 290 -1.25 6.36 -13.26
CA ILE A 290 -1.19 7.40 -14.29
C ILE A 290 -0.47 6.92 -15.55
N LEU A 291 0.69 6.27 -15.45
CA LEU A 291 1.41 5.77 -16.63
C LEU A 291 0.55 4.78 -17.43
N ASN A 292 -0.14 3.85 -16.75
CA ASN A 292 -1.05 2.93 -17.43
C ASN A 292 -2.27 3.64 -18.02
N PHE A 293 -2.82 4.64 -17.33
CA PHE A 293 -3.93 5.44 -17.86
C PHE A 293 -3.52 6.21 -19.12
N LEU A 294 -2.34 6.83 -19.14
CA LEU A 294 -1.83 7.53 -20.32
C LEU A 294 -1.66 6.59 -21.53
N GLN A 295 -1.26 5.34 -21.28
CA GLN A 295 -1.08 4.32 -22.32
C GLN A 295 -2.42 3.78 -22.85
N ASP A 296 -3.32 3.37 -21.97
CA ASP A 296 -4.58 2.71 -22.31
C ASP A 296 -5.71 3.68 -22.65
N LYS A 297 -5.62 4.92 -22.15
CA LYS A 297 -6.63 5.99 -22.25
C LYS A 297 -7.99 5.59 -21.65
N LYS A 298 -7.99 4.74 -20.62
CA LYS A 298 -9.21 4.23 -19.97
C LYS A 298 -9.13 4.41 -18.46
N LEU A 299 -10.14 5.05 -17.88
CA LEU A 299 -10.29 5.15 -16.44
C LEU A 299 -10.73 3.79 -15.88
N ARG A 300 -9.79 3.09 -15.23
CA ARG A 300 -9.99 1.80 -14.56
C ARG A 300 -8.92 1.58 -13.50
N ALA A 301 -9.07 0.51 -12.72
CA ALA A 301 -8.02 0.07 -11.81
C ALA A 301 -6.83 -0.57 -12.57
N TYR A 302 -5.62 -0.21 -12.15
CA TYR A 302 -4.30 -0.58 -12.64
C TYR A 302 -3.37 -1.09 -11.55
N TRP A 303 -3.54 -0.61 -10.32
CA TRP A 303 -2.75 -0.98 -9.15
C TRP A 303 -3.13 -2.37 -8.59
N VAL A 304 -4.41 -2.75 -8.77
CA VAL A 304 -5.05 -4.00 -8.28
C VAL A 304 -4.35 -5.28 -8.73
N ASP A 305 -3.70 -5.26 -9.90
CA ASP A 305 -3.06 -6.44 -10.50
C ASP A 305 -1.58 -6.59 -10.10
N THR A 306 -1.10 -5.80 -9.13
CA THR A 306 0.28 -5.91 -8.62
C THR A 306 0.33 -6.83 -7.40
N SER A 307 1.34 -7.70 -7.34
CA SER A 307 1.51 -8.86 -6.44
C SER A 307 1.72 -8.54 -4.95
N GLY A 308 0.87 -7.69 -4.37
CA GLY A 308 0.99 -7.16 -3.01
C GLY A 308 -0.21 -7.36 -2.08
N ASN A 309 -1.23 -8.09 -2.54
CA ASN A 309 -2.53 -8.22 -1.87
C ASN A 309 -2.51 -9.07 -0.59
N ASP A 310 -1.38 -9.74 -0.28
CA ASP A 310 -1.25 -10.58 0.91
C ASP A 310 -1.50 -9.82 2.22
N LEU A 311 -1.11 -8.54 2.27
CA LEU A 311 -1.38 -7.69 3.43
C LEU A 311 -2.89 -7.48 3.64
N ILE A 312 -3.63 -7.06 2.60
CA ILE A 312 -5.10 -6.93 2.70
C ILE A 312 -5.73 -8.29 2.99
N ASN A 313 -5.29 -9.36 2.33
CA ASN A 313 -5.81 -10.70 2.58
C ASN A 313 -5.65 -11.11 4.04
N ASN A 314 -4.52 -10.79 4.66
CA ASN A 314 -4.29 -11.07 6.07
C ASN A 314 -5.16 -10.19 6.96
N VAL A 315 -5.30 -8.89 6.66
CA VAL A 315 -6.22 -7.97 7.36
C VAL A 315 -7.67 -8.48 7.31
N LEU A 316 -8.15 -8.84 6.13
CA LEU A 316 -9.53 -9.32 5.93
C LEU A 316 -9.74 -10.72 6.51
N LYS A 317 -8.69 -11.51 6.76
CA LYS A 317 -8.81 -12.76 7.51
C LYS A 317 -8.93 -12.54 9.02
N MET A 318 -8.60 -11.35 9.53
CA MET A 318 -8.70 -11.03 10.95
C MET A 318 -10.17 -10.79 11.31
N ARG A 319 -10.74 -11.68 12.12
CA ARG A 319 -12.17 -11.70 12.49
C ARG A 319 -12.49 -10.83 13.71
N ASN A 320 -11.94 -9.62 13.77
CA ASN A 320 -12.18 -8.72 14.90
C ASN A 320 -13.33 -7.75 14.59
N LYS A 321 -14.32 -7.67 15.48
CA LYS A 321 -15.47 -6.74 15.40
C LYS A 321 -15.02 -5.28 15.20
N ASN A 322 -13.93 -4.88 15.84
CA ASN A 322 -13.38 -3.53 15.72
C ASN A 322 -12.84 -3.26 14.31
N ILE A 323 -12.17 -4.25 13.69
CA ILE A 323 -11.65 -4.14 12.32
C ILE A 323 -12.81 -4.05 11.32
N ILE A 324 -13.85 -4.88 11.48
CA ILE A 324 -15.03 -4.86 10.61
C ILE A 324 -15.73 -3.50 10.68
N THR A 325 -15.98 -2.99 11.90
CA THR A 325 -16.60 -1.66 12.09
C THR A 325 -15.75 -0.54 11.48
N ALA A 326 -14.42 -0.62 11.59
CA ALA A 326 -13.52 0.35 10.99
C ALA A 326 -13.52 0.30 9.46
N LEU A 327 -13.55 -0.91 8.87
CA LEU A 327 -13.71 -1.10 7.43
C LEU A 327 -15.05 -0.56 6.93
N GLU A 328 -16.13 -0.78 7.68
CA GLU A 328 -17.45 -0.24 7.35
C GLU A 328 -17.42 1.28 7.22
N ARG A 329 -16.84 1.96 8.22
CA ARG A 329 -16.66 3.41 8.22
C ARG A 329 -15.88 3.88 7.00
N LEU A 330 -14.75 3.24 6.72
CA LEU A 330 -13.94 3.55 5.53
C LEU A 330 -14.72 3.39 4.21
N PHE A 331 -15.56 2.36 4.08
CA PHE A 331 -16.38 2.15 2.88
C PHE A 331 -17.50 3.16 2.69
N ASN A 332 -18.08 3.63 3.80
CA ASN A 332 -19.05 4.72 3.83
C ASN A 332 -18.42 6.09 3.57
N GLY A 333 -17.08 6.18 3.50
CA GLY A 333 -16.37 7.46 3.43
C GLY A 333 -16.33 8.19 4.76
N GLU A 334 -16.63 7.50 5.86
CA GLU A 334 -16.44 8.03 7.21
C GLU A 334 -14.96 7.89 7.59
N GLY A 335 -14.30 9.02 7.86
CA GLY A 335 -12.90 9.04 8.27
C GLY A 335 -12.64 8.18 9.51
N LEU A 336 -11.56 7.41 9.47
CA LEU A 336 -11.14 6.52 10.54
C LEU A 336 -10.07 7.19 11.41
N ARG A 337 -10.45 7.58 12.64
CA ARG A 337 -9.51 8.16 13.60
C ARG A 337 -8.58 7.07 14.15
N GLN A 338 -7.28 7.24 13.96
CA GLN A 338 -6.24 6.31 14.42
C GLN A 338 -5.08 7.04 15.07
N ASN A 339 -4.44 6.37 16.03
CA ASN A 339 -3.15 6.79 16.55
C ASN A 339 -2.05 6.19 15.67
N ILE A 340 -1.28 7.04 14.99
CA ILE A 340 -0.17 6.64 14.14
C ILE A 340 1.10 7.14 14.79
N SER A 341 1.84 6.21 15.40
CA SER A 341 3.10 6.53 16.07
C SER A 341 4.22 6.91 15.09
N GLY A 342 4.02 6.61 13.80
CA GLY A 342 5.03 6.75 12.76
C GLY A 342 6.24 5.84 12.99
N THR A 343 6.10 4.80 13.83
CA THR A 343 7.09 3.78 14.16
C THR A 343 6.38 2.43 14.30
N SER A 344 6.46 1.59 13.27
CA SER A 344 5.85 0.27 13.33
C SER A 344 6.81 -0.70 14.03
N ASP A 345 6.32 -1.44 15.03
CA ASP A 345 7.07 -2.54 15.60
C ASP A 345 6.76 -3.80 14.79
N LEU A 346 7.69 -4.23 13.92
CA LEU A 346 7.45 -5.45 13.14
C LEU A 346 7.11 -6.65 14.02
N SER A 347 7.53 -6.71 15.29
CA SER A 347 7.16 -7.80 16.19
C SER A 347 5.67 -7.87 16.52
N LYS A 348 4.89 -6.83 16.20
CA LYS A 348 3.46 -6.67 16.52
C LYS A 348 2.57 -6.35 15.31
N ILE A 349 3.03 -6.58 14.07
CA ILE A 349 2.35 -6.20 12.79
C ILE A 349 0.88 -6.63 12.68
N LEU A 350 0.42 -7.56 13.51
CA LEU A 350 -0.95 -8.06 13.53
C LEU A 350 -1.68 -7.79 14.85
N SER A 351 -1.24 -6.81 15.64
CA SER A 351 -2.06 -6.20 16.67
C SER A 351 -3.07 -5.24 16.02
N ASP A 352 -4.23 -5.08 16.65
CA ASP A 352 -5.33 -4.27 16.10
C ASP A 352 -4.94 -2.81 15.79
N ASP A 353 -3.92 -2.29 16.48
CA ASP A 353 -3.48 -0.89 16.34
C ASP A 353 -2.48 -0.70 15.19
N GLU A 354 -1.60 -1.67 14.93
CA GLU A 354 -0.52 -1.52 13.92
C GLU A 354 -0.98 -1.79 12.48
N ILE A 355 -2.11 -2.46 12.32
CA ILE A 355 -2.66 -2.81 11.02
C ILE A 355 -3.00 -1.57 10.18
N TRP A 356 -3.53 -0.52 10.83
CA TRP A 356 -3.89 0.73 10.16
C TRP A 356 -2.66 1.51 9.72
N GLU A 357 -1.61 1.50 10.56
CA GLU A 357 -0.31 2.08 10.22
C GLU A 357 0.31 1.37 9.01
N LEU A 358 0.24 0.03 8.97
CA LEU A 358 0.71 -0.76 7.84
C LEU A 358 -0.06 -0.48 6.55
N LEU A 359 -1.40 -0.41 6.62
CA LEU A 359 -2.25 -0.09 5.47
C LEU A 359 -1.97 1.32 4.93
N LEU A 360 -1.76 2.29 5.83
CA LEU A 360 -1.39 3.66 5.50
C LEU A 360 -0.04 3.72 4.77
N PHE A 361 1.03 3.17 5.34
CA PHE A 361 2.36 3.20 4.70
C PHE A 361 2.45 2.35 3.43
N SER A 362 1.60 1.33 3.29
CA SER A 362 1.51 0.51 2.07
C SER A 362 0.73 1.19 0.93
N GLY A 363 0.03 2.30 1.20
CA GLY A 363 -0.77 3.03 0.22
C GLY A 363 -2.20 2.53 0.04
N TYR A 364 -2.71 1.74 0.99
CA TYR A 364 -4.13 1.34 1.04
C TYR A 364 -5.00 2.38 1.74
N LEU A 365 -4.40 3.20 2.61
CA LEU A 365 -5.03 4.34 3.25
C LEU A 365 -4.20 5.60 3.01
N THR A 366 -4.82 6.75 3.27
CA THR A 366 -4.17 8.05 3.26
C THR A 366 -4.63 8.91 4.43
N VAL A 367 -3.88 9.96 4.75
CA VAL A 367 -4.28 10.94 5.75
C VAL A 367 -5.28 11.91 5.13
N GLU A 368 -6.45 12.00 5.74
CA GLU A 368 -7.41 13.07 5.47
C GLU A 368 -7.04 14.32 6.29
N GLU A 369 -6.88 14.13 7.60
CA GLU A 369 -6.61 15.21 8.55
C GLU A 369 -5.61 14.76 9.63
N LYS A 370 -4.70 15.67 10.01
CA LYS A 370 -3.84 15.53 11.18
C LYS A 370 -4.48 16.28 12.35
N ILE A 371 -5.02 15.55 13.31
CA ILE A 371 -5.71 16.14 14.48
C ILE A 371 -4.69 16.70 15.47
N ASN A 372 -3.63 15.94 15.73
CA ASN A 372 -2.51 16.34 16.59
C ASN A 372 -1.25 15.54 16.21
N GLN A 373 -0.23 15.54 17.07
CA GLN A 373 1.07 14.92 16.79
C GLN A 373 0.96 13.45 16.37
N ASP A 374 0.12 12.66 17.06
CA ASP A 374 0.03 11.21 16.86
C ASP A 374 -1.35 10.75 16.37
N ASN A 375 -2.36 11.62 16.31
CA ASN A 375 -3.72 11.24 15.92
C ASN A 375 -4.09 11.80 14.54
N TYR A 376 -4.58 10.91 13.69
CA TYR A 376 -4.90 11.17 12.29
C TYR A 376 -6.30 10.66 11.96
N ILE A 377 -6.98 11.31 11.03
CA ILE A 377 -8.15 10.78 10.35
C ILE A 377 -7.67 10.17 9.04
N LEU A 378 -7.95 8.87 8.85
CA LEU A 378 -7.55 8.11 7.68
C LEU A 378 -8.75 7.87 6.78
N ARG A 379 -8.51 7.80 5.47
CA ARG A 379 -9.53 7.46 4.47
C ARG A 379 -8.97 6.57 3.37
N LEU A 380 -9.86 6.01 2.55
CA LEU A 380 -9.47 5.42 1.28
C LEU A 380 -9.04 6.55 0.31
N PRO A 381 -7.91 6.42 -0.41
CA PRO A 381 -7.38 7.50 -1.23
C PRO A 381 -8.27 7.80 -2.44
N ASN A 382 -8.73 6.75 -3.15
CA ASN A 382 -9.43 6.88 -4.43
C ASN A 382 -10.29 5.63 -4.77
N LYS A 383 -10.98 5.72 -5.92
CA LYS A 383 -11.83 4.64 -6.45
C LYS A 383 -11.05 3.35 -6.76
N GLU A 384 -9.79 3.45 -7.17
CA GLU A 384 -8.96 2.29 -7.48
C GLU A 384 -8.74 1.42 -6.22
N VAL A 385 -8.32 2.04 -5.12
CA VAL A 385 -8.13 1.33 -3.85
C VAL A 385 -9.46 0.85 -3.27
N LYS A 386 -10.54 1.64 -3.37
CA LYS A 386 -11.89 1.19 -2.94
C LYS A 386 -12.33 -0.07 -3.69
N SER A 387 -12.11 -0.11 -5.01
CA SER A 387 -12.42 -1.28 -5.85
C SER A 387 -11.58 -2.50 -5.48
N LEU A 388 -10.32 -2.30 -5.07
CA LEU A 388 -9.46 -3.39 -4.59
C LEU A 388 -10.05 -4.01 -3.33
N PHE A 389 -10.30 -3.21 -2.30
CA PHE A 389 -10.86 -3.69 -1.03
C PHE A 389 -12.18 -4.42 -1.26
N ARG A 390 -13.07 -3.87 -2.09
CA ARG A 390 -14.32 -4.53 -2.49
C ARG A 390 -14.06 -5.92 -3.08
N LYS A 391 -13.18 -6.02 -4.08
CA LYS A 391 -12.86 -7.29 -4.74
C LYS A 391 -12.28 -8.30 -3.75
N THR A 392 -11.30 -7.89 -2.96
CA THR A 392 -10.63 -8.77 -1.99
C THR A 392 -11.57 -9.20 -0.86
N PHE A 393 -12.46 -8.31 -0.40
CA PHE A 393 -13.52 -8.65 0.56
C PHE A 393 -14.45 -9.74 0.00
N ILE A 394 -14.92 -9.55 -1.23
CA ILE A 394 -15.76 -10.54 -1.92
C ILE A 394 -15.04 -11.89 -2.04
N GLU A 395 -13.78 -11.89 -2.49
CA GLU A 395 -12.98 -13.11 -2.62
C GLU A 395 -12.77 -13.80 -1.27
N THR A 396 -12.49 -13.05 -0.20
CA THR A 396 -12.14 -13.59 1.12
C THR A 396 -13.33 -14.14 1.88
N TYR A 397 -14.46 -13.41 1.91
CA TYR A 397 -15.61 -13.78 2.73
C TYR A 397 -16.66 -14.60 1.97
N ILE A 398 -16.66 -14.53 0.64
CA ILE A 398 -17.78 -15.06 -0.15
C ILE A 398 -17.34 -16.23 -1.03
N ALA A 399 -16.06 -16.29 -1.45
CA ALA A 399 -15.29 -17.44 -1.95
C ALA A 399 -16.02 -18.55 -2.75
N ARG A 400 -17.11 -18.22 -3.46
CA ARG A 400 -17.69 -18.90 -4.62
C ARG A 400 -18.30 -17.80 -5.48
N GLY A 401 -17.51 -17.23 -6.39
CA GLY A 401 -17.87 -16.01 -7.15
C GLY A 401 -19.23 -16.06 -7.88
N SER A 402 -19.75 -17.26 -8.19
CA SER A 402 -21.10 -17.42 -8.72
C SER A 402 -22.20 -17.16 -7.68
N LYS A 403 -21.99 -17.48 -6.40
CA LYS A 403 -23.03 -17.35 -5.38
C LYS A 403 -23.31 -15.91 -4.98
N LEU A 404 -22.30 -15.02 -5.02
CA LEU A 404 -22.56 -13.61 -4.75
C LEU A 404 -23.35 -12.94 -5.87
N SER A 405 -23.03 -13.24 -7.13
CA SER A 405 -23.81 -12.70 -8.25
C SER A 405 -25.24 -13.20 -8.15
N PHE A 406 -25.48 -14.50 -7.93
CA PHE A 406 -26.83 -15.03 -7.72
C PHE A 406 -27.54 -14.43 -6.49
N LEU A 407 -26.83 -14.21 -5.38
CA LEU A 407 -27.37 -13.55 -4.20
C LEU A 407 -27.77 -12.10 -4.51
N MET A 408 -26.90 -11.31 -5.13
CA MET A 408 -27.22 -9.90 -5.40
C MET A 408 -28.21 -9.74 -6.57
N GLU A 409 -28.20 -10.66 -7.54
CA GLU A 409 -29.19 -10.75 -8.63
C GLU A 409 -30.58 -11.07 -8.08
N SER A 410 -30.71 -12.08 -7.22
CA SER A 410 -32.00 -12.41 -6.57
C SER A 410 -32.54 -11.23 -5.77
N LEU A 411 -31.68 -10.45 -5.10
CA LEU A 411 -32.10 -9.21 -4.45
C LEU A 411 -32.65 -8.18 -5.45
N ILE A 412 -31.89 -7.79 -6.47
CA ILE A 412 -32.31 -6.74 -7.43
C ILE A 412 -33.50 -7.17 -8.31
N GLU A 413 -33.68 -8.47 -8.54
CA GLU A 413 -34.84 -9.06 -9.21
C GLU A 413 -36.03 -9.27 -8.26
N ASN A 414 -35.89 -8.91 -6.98
CA ASN A 414 -36.92 -9.04 -5.94
C ASN A 414 -37.39 -10.49 -5.70
N LYS A 415 -36.50 -11.47 -5.87
CA LYS A 415 -36.66 -12.88 -5.50
C LYS A 415 -36.17 -13.08 -4.07
N ILE A 416 -36.94 -12.60 -3.10
CA ILE A 416 -36.48 -12.48 -1.70
C ILE A 416 -36.30 -13.84 -1.03
N GLU A 417 -37.08 -14.85 -1.42
CA GLU A 417 -36.92 -16.22 -0.94
C GLU A 417 -35.57 -16.82 -1.37
N ASP A 418 -35.20 -16.64 -2.65
CA ASP A 418 -33.89 -17.05 -3.17
C ASP A 418 -32.76 -16.27 -2.47
N TYR A 419 -32.98 -14.98 -2.20
CA TYR A 419 -32.03 -14.15 -1.44
C TYR A 419 -31.82 -14.67 0.00
N GLU A 420 -32.90 -15.04 0.70
CA GLU A 420 -32.86 -15.63 2.05
C GLU A 420 -32.05 -16.93 2.05
N GLU A 421 -32.36 -17.86 1.14
CA GLU A 421 -31.67 -19.15 1.06
C GLU A 421 -30.17 -18.98 0.77
N ASN A 422 -29.84 -18.16 -0.23
CA ASN A 422 -28.44 -17.91 -0.60
C ASN A 422 -27.67 -17.20 0.51
N LEU A 423 -28.27 -16.22 1.19
CA LEU A 423 -27.63 -15.51 2.30
C LEU A 423 -27.37 -16.46 3.46
N GLN A 424 -28.33 -17.33 3.80
CA GLN A 424 -28.16 -18.35 4.82
C GLN A 424 -27.02 -19.31 4.46
N GLU A 425 -26.93 -19.75 3.20
CA GLU A 425 -25.87 -20.64 2.75
C GLU A 425 -24.48 -20.00 2.89
N VAL A 426 -24.35 -18.70 2.60
CA VAL A 426 -23.11 -17.94 2.83
C VAL A 426 -22.76 -17.90 4.31
N LEU A 427 -23.74 -17.64 5.19
CA LEU A 427 -23.52 -17.66 6.65
C LEU A 427 -23.09 -19.05 7.14
N LEU A 428 -23.69 -20.11 6.60
CA LEU A 428 -23.34 -21.49 6.94
C LEU A 428 -21.90 -21.83 6.54
N ALA A 429 -21.51 -21.49 5.30
CA ALA A 429 -20.24 -21.86 4.70
C ALA A 429 -19.05 -21.00 5.18
N SER A 430 -19.24 -19.70 5.34
CA SER A 430 -18.13 -18.75 5.46
C SER A 430 -17.95 -18.13 6.85
N VAL A 431 -18.99 -18.14 7.69
CA VAL A 431 -18.97 -17.45 8.99
C VAL A 431 -18.58 -18.41 10.12
N SER A 432 -17.84 -17.96 11.15
CA SER A 432 -17.58 -18.80 12.34
C SER A 432 -18.70 -18.67 13.36
N TYR A 433 -18.98 -19.72 14.12
CA TYR A 433 -19.92 -19.67 15.26
C TYR A 433 -19.54 -18.58 16.29
N ASN A 434 -18.25 -18.24 16.41
CA ASN A 434 -17.79 -17.16 17.29
C ASN A 434 -18.18 -15.75 16.79
N ASP A 435 -18.31 -15.58 15.48
CA ASP A 435 -18.65 -14.29 14.85
C ASP A 435 -20.15 -13.97 15.03
N THR A 436 -20.97 -15.02 15.21
CA THR A 436 -22.44 -14.95 15.30
C THR A 436 -22.99 -14.98 16.72
N LYS A 437 -22.17 -14.65 17.74
CA LYS A 437 -22.62 -14.58 19.14
C LYS A 437 -23.65 -13.45 19.35
N LYS A 438 -24.49 -13.60 20.38
CA LYS A 438 -25.56 -12.67 20.76
C LYS A 438 -25.11 -11.19 20.73
N GLY A 439 -25.92 -10.33 20.10
CA GLY A 439 -25.71 -8.88 20.08
C GLY A 439 -24.67 -8.39 19.07
N ASN A 440 -24.30 -9.23 18.10
CA ASN A 440 -23.36 -8.86 17.04
C ASN A 440 -24.04 -8.46 15.72
N GLU A 441 -25.08 -7.63 15.79
CA GLU A 441 -25.74 -7.04 14.60
C GLU A 441 -24.74 -6.33 13.68
N ALA A 442 -23.73 -5.67 14.27
CA ALA A 442 -22.64 -5.05 13.52
C ALA A 442 -21.91 -6.02 12.57
N PHE A 443 -21.73 -7.29 12.95
CA PHE A 443 -21.10 -8.27 12.05
C PHE A 443 -21.96 -8.55 10.82
N TYR A 444 -23.26 -8.80 11.00
CA TYR A 444 -24.17 -9.05 9.87
C TYR A 444 -24.31 -7.81 9.00
N HIS A 445 -24.37 -6.64 9.64
CA HIS A 445 -24.41 -5.35 8.96
C HIS A 445 -23.19 -5.17 8.06
N GLY A 446 -21.98 -5.33 8.57
CA GLY A 446 -20.74 -5.24 7.79
C GLY A 446 -20.64 -6.27 6.67
N LEU A 447 -21.10 -7.49 6.91
CA LEU A 447 -21.13 -8.54 5.90
C LEU A 447 -22.06 -8.16 4.74
N ILE A 448 -23.30 -7.78 5.04
CA ILE A 448 -24.30 -7.40 4.02
C ILE A 448 -23.89 -6.12 3.30
N MET A 449 -23.32 -5.16 4.02
CA MET A 449 -22.83 -3.93 3.43
C MET A 449 -21.65 -4.21 2.48
N GLY A 450 -20.71 -5.06 2.89
CA GLY A 450 -19.59 -5.51 2.06
C GLY A 450 -20.06 -6.28 0.82
N MET A 451 -21.15 -7.07 0.92
CA MET A 451 -21.81 -7.69 -0.23
C MET A 451 -22.48 -6.63 -1.13
N GLY A 452 -23.13 -5.64 -0.54
CA GLY A 452 -23.79 -4.53 -1.21
C GLY A 452 -22.85 -3.71 -2.10
N LEU A 453 -21.56 -3.66 -1.77
CA LEU A 453 -20.53 -3.05 -2.64
C LEU A 453 -20.56 -3.64 -4.05
N TYR A 454 -21.00 -4.89 -4.24
CA TYR A 454 -21.20 -5.50 -5.56
C TYR A 454 -22.09 -4.64 -6.49
N LEU A 455 -23.06 -3.92 -5.92
CA LEU A 455 -24.04 -3.14 -6.67
C LEU A 455 -23.63 -1.70 -6.98
N GLU A 456 -22.50 -1.18 -6.47
CA GLU A 456 -22.11 0.24 -6.61
C GLU A 456 -22.04 0.77 -8.05
N GLY A 457 -21.93 -0.11 -9.05
CA GLY A 457 -21.98 0.27 -10.46
C GLY A 457 -23.34 0.87 -10.85
N GLU A 458 -24.42 0.23 -10.41
CA GLU A 458 -25.80 0.56 -10.79
C GLU A 458 -26.62 1.18 -9.65
N TYR A 459 -26.17 0.99 -8.41
CA TYR A 459 -26.82 1.45 -7.20
C TYR A 459 -25.87 2.29 -6.34
N ILE A 460 -26.45 3.06 -5.44
CA ILE A 460 -25.82 3.81 -4.38
C ILE A 460 -26.19 3.07 -3.09
N THR A 461 -25.19 2.53 -2.41
CA THR A 461 -25.39 1.84 -1.13
C THR A 461 -25.06 2.78 0.02
N LYS A 462 -25.95 2.89 1.00
CA LYS A 462 -25.81 3.76 2.17
C LYS A 462 -26.17 2.97 3.41
N SER A 463 -25.42 3.08 4.50
CA SER A 463 -25.84 2.54 5.79
C SER A 463 -25.96 3.63 6.83
N ASN A 464 -26.82 3.41 7.82
CA ASN A 464 -26.84 4.22 9.04
C ASN A 464 -27.13 5.73 8.85
N ILE A 465 -27.86 6.10 7.81
CA ILE A 465 -28.25 7.49 7.53
C ILE A 465 -29.64 7.78 8.08
N GLU A 466 -29.83 8.99 8.62
CA GLU A 466 -31.13 9.47 9.09
C GLU A 466 -32.14 9.61 7.93
N SER A 467 -33.34 9.04 8.12
CA SER A 467 -34.46 9.16 7.19
C SER A 467 -35.78 8.98 7.94
N GLY A 468 -36.81 9.72 7.54
CA GLY A 468 -38.11 9.68 8.20
C GLY A 468 -38.02 10.07 9.68
N LEU A 469 -38.38 9.14 10.58
CA LEU A 469 -38.40 9.32 12.05
C LEU A 469 -37.28 8.54 12.76
N GLY A 470 -36.24 8.14 12.03
CA GLY A 470 -35.11 7.38 12.59
C GLY A 470 -33.98 7.20 11.59
N ARG A 471 -33.35 6.02 11.61
CA ARG A 471 -32.21 5.64 10.78
C ARG A 471 -32.42 4.20 10.32
N TYR A 472 -32.32 3.94 9.02
CA TYR A 472 -32.28 2.59 8.49
C TYR A 472 -30.89 1.97 8.68
N ASP A 473 -30.81 0.64 8.72
CA ASP A 473 -29.53 -0.04 8.74
C ASP A 473 -28.87 0.00 7.37
N PHE A 474 -29.56 -0.41 6.31
CA PHE A 474 -28.97 -0.44 4.97
C PHE A 474 -29.95 -0.03 3.88
N LEU A 475 -29.47 0.79 2.95
CA LEU A 475 -30.21 1.30 1.80
C LEU A 475 -29.47 0.99 0.51
N ILE A 476 -30.20 0.49 -0.47
CA ILE A 476 -29.74 0.26 -1.83
C ILE A 476 -30.61 1.11 -2.76
N GLU A 477 -30.10 2.27 -3.17
CA GLU A 477 -30.79 3.26 -4.00
C GLU A 477 -30.30 3.16 -5.45
N PRO A 478 -31.15 2.89 -6.45
CA PRO A 478 -30.70 2.76 -7.83
C PRO A 478 -30.31 4.10 -8.43
N LYS A 479 -29.21 4.13 -9.21
CA LYS A 479 -28.83 5.31 -10.00
C LYS A 479 -29.84 5.57 -11.13
N ASN A 480 -30.37 4.50 -11.72
CA ASN A 480 -31.51 4.59 -12.63
C ASN A 480 -32.81 4.51 -11.83
N LYS A 481 -33.51 5.65 -11.72
CA LYS A 481 -34.75 5.79 -10.92
C LYS A 481 -35.92 4.90 -11.37
N SER A 482 -35.83 4.27 -12.54
CA SER A 482 -36.81 3.27 -12.98
C SER A 482 -36.63 1.89 -12.33
N LYS A 483 -35.48 1.63 -11.70
CA LYS A 483 -35.21 0.39 -10.96
C LYS A 483 -35.74 0.51 -9.52
N ARG A 484 -35.85 -0.64 -8.86
CA ARG A 484 -36.34 -0.79 -7.48
C ARG A 484 -35.27 -0.44 -6.45
N ALA A 485 -35.65 0.22 -5.37
CA ALA A 485 -34.81 0.43 -4.20
C ALA A 485 -35.14 -0.57 -3.08
N PHE A 486 -34.18 -0.77 -2.17
CA PHE A 486 -34.34 -1.69 -1.03
C PHE A 486 -33.95 -0.98 0.26
N ILE A 487 -34.82 -1.04 1.26
CA ILE A 487 -34.53 -0.58 2.63
C ILE A 487 -34.50 -1.81 3.52
N MET A 488 -33.41 -1.96 4.27
CA MET A 488 -33.19 -3.10 5.15
C MET A 488 -33.04 -2.66 6.61
N GLU A 489 -33.57 -3.48 7.51
CA GLU A 489 -33.41 -3.38 8.96
C GLU A 489 -32.99 -4.78 9.48
N PHE A 490 -31.99 -4.81 10.35
CA PHE A 490 -31.38 -6.02 10.87
C PHE A 490 -31.68 -6.16 12.36
N LYS A 491 -31.99 -7.38 12.80
CA LYS A 491 -32.19 -7.72 14.20
C LYS A 491 -31.54 -9.06 14.54
N SER A 492 -31.02 -9.20 15.74
CA SER A 492 -30.45 -10.45 16.25
C SER A 492 -31.29 -11.06 17.37
N THR A 493 -31.38 -12.40 17.42
CA THR A 493 -32.09 -13.15 18.45
C THR A 493 -31.30 -14.41 18.85
N ASP A 494 -31.58 -14.94 20.04
CA ASP A 494 -30.98 -16.18 20.55
C ASP A 494 -31.84 -17.42 20.29
N SER A 495 -33.05 -17.23 19.77
CA SER A 495 -34.00 -18.32 19.55
C SER A 495 -34.37 -18.39 18.08
N ILE A 496 -34.13 -19.56 17.48
CA ILE A 496 -34.55 -19.91 16.13
C ILE A 496 -36.06 -19.75 15.98
N GLU A 497 -36.82 -20.13 17.01
CA GLU A 497 -38.29 -20.03 17.02
C GLU A 497 -38.80 -18.59 16.92
N LYS A 498 -37.98 -17.61 17.35
CA LYS A 498 -38.32 -16.18 17.31
C LYS A 498 -37.90 -15.49 16.01
N LEU A 499 -37.18 -16.16 15.12
CA LEU A 499 -36.67 -15.54 13.89
C LEU A 499 -37.78 -14.89 13.06
N GLU A 500 -38.91 -15.58 12.91
CA GLU A 500 -40.02 -15.07 12.12
C GLU A 500 -40.65 -13.82 12.75
N GLU A 501 -40.94 -13.88 14.05
CA GLU A 501 -41.46 -12.74 14.83
C GLU A 501 -40.52 -11.52 14.73
N VAL A 502 -39.23 -11.72 14.99
CA VAL A 502 -38.21 -10.66 14.97
C VAL A 502 -38.01 -10.07 13.57
N SER A 503 -38.11 -10.89 12.51
CA SER A 503 -38.02 -10.38 11.13
C SER A 503 -39.20 -9.46 10.79
N LYS A 504 -40.40 -9.78 11.30
CA LYS A 504 -41.62 -8.96 11.16
C LYS A 504 -41.51 -7.67 11.98
N GLU A 505 -40.90 -7.71 13.16
CA GLU A 505 -40.60 -6.51 13.94
C GLU A 505 -39.66 -5.56 13.20
N ALA A 506 -38.59 -6.09 12.60
CA ALA A 506 -37.65 -5.32 11.78
C ALA A 506 -38.36 -4.67 10.58
N LEU A 507 -39.20 -5.42 9.87
CA LEU A 507 -40.00 -4.92 8.74
C LEU A 507 -40.96 -3.80 9.20
N LYS A 508 -41.66 -4.02 10.32
CA LYS A 508 -42.60 -3.03 10.88
C LYS A 508 -41.88 -1.76 11.30
N GLN A 509 -40.65 -1.85 11.82
CA GLN A 509 -39.86 -0.68 12.17
C GLN A 509 -39.61 0.23 10.96
N ILE A 510 -39.32 -0.34 9.78
CA ILE A 510 -39.14 0.44 8.54
C ILE A 510 -40.41 1.23 8.20
N GLU A 511 -41.58 0.60 8.34
CA GLU A 511 -42.88 1.22 8.06
C GLU A 511 -43.20 2.34 9.06
N ASP A 512 -43.12 2.03 10.35
CA ASP A 512 -43.47 2.95 11.44
C ASP A 512 -42.57 4.19 11.42
N LYS A 513 -41.30 4.01 11.03
CA LYS A 513 -40.33 5.10 10.94
C LYS A 513 -40.30 5.82 9.59
N LYS A 514 -41.05 5.34 8.58
CA LYS A 514 -41.20 5.97 7.26
C LYS A 514 -39.86 6.26 6.57
N TYR A 515 -38.96 5.28 6.58
CA TYR A 515 -37.61 5.42 6.00
C TYR A 515 -37.59 5.68 4.49
N ASP A 516 -38.69 5.41 3.80
CA ASP A 516 -38.91 5.56 2.36
C ASP A 516 -39.15 7.00 1.88
N ILE A 517 -39.42 7.94 2.78
CA ILE A 517 -39.75 9.33 2.42
C ILE A 517 -38.66 9.96 1.53
N SER A 518 -37.38 9.79 1.89
CA SER A 518 -36.26 10.37 1.15
C SER A 518 -36.15 9.80 -0.27
N LEU A 519 -36.39 8.49 -0.45
CA LEU A 519 -36.39 7.84 -1.76
C LEU A 519 -37.55 8.31 -2.64
N LYS A 520 -38.75 8.46 -2.05
CA LYS A 520 -39.92 8.99 -2.75
C LYS A 520 -39.69 10.41 -3.23
N GLN A 521 -39.08 11.26 -2.41
CA GLN A 521 -38.67 12.63 -2.80
C GLN A 521 -37.64 12.61 -3.94
N ASN A 522 -36.72 11.64 -3.93
CA ASN A 522 -35.75 11.44 -5.01
C ASN A 522 -36.38 10.87 -6.29
N GLY A 523 -37.67 10.57 -6.32
CA GLY A 523 -38.41 10.11 -7.49
C GLY A 523 -38.36 8.60 -7.74
N ILE A 524 -37.98 7.81 -6.72
CA ILE A 524 -38.04 6.35 -6.78
C ILE A 524 -39.49 5.89 -6.61
N LYS A 525 -39.95 5.03 -7.52
CA LYS A 525 -41.34 4.54 -7.55
C LYS A 525 -41.52 3.18 -6.88
N GLU A 526 -40.56 2.29 -7.04
CA GLU A 526 -40.59 0.94 -6.48
C GLU A 526 -39.61 0.82 -5.33
N ILE A 527 -40.10 0.44 -4.16
CA ILE A 527 -39.30 0.28 -2.95
C ILE A 527 -39.76 -1.01 -2.27
N THR A 528 -38.82 -1.90 -1.96
CA THR A 528 -39.06 -3.10 -1.15
C THR A 528 -38.51 -2.86 0.25
N TYR A 529 -39.30 -3.19 1.27
CA TYR A 529 -38.85 -3.18 2.66
C TYR A 529 -38.45 -4.59 3.06
N ILE A 530 -37.31 -4.74 3.74
CA ILE A 530 -36.73 -6.03 4.10
C ILE A 530 -36.34 -6.00 5.58
N GLY A 531 -37.06 -6.73 6.42
CA GLY A 531 -36.68 -7.00 7.80
C GLY A 531 -35.96 -8.34 7.91
N ILE A 532 -34.70 -8.34 8.37
CA ILE A 532 -33.90 -9.57 8.50
C ILE A 532 -33.62 -9.87 9.98
N ALA A 533 -33.96 -11.08 10.40
CA ALA A 533 -33.61 -11.61 11.71
C ALA A 533 -32.46 -12.62 11.60
N PHE A 534 -31.50 -12.54 12.51
CA PHE A 534 -30.34 -13.44 12.60
C PHE A 534 -30.33 -14.20 13.93
N CYS A 535 -30.12 -15.51 13.88
CA CYS A 535 -29.90 -16.39 15.03
C CYS A 535 -28.70 -17.29 14.73
N GLY A 536 -27.51 -16.87 15.15
CA GLY A 536 -26.30 -17.58 14.77
C GLY A 536 -26.10 -17.52 13.24
N LYS A 537 -26.11 -18.69 12.61
CA LYS A 537 -25.99 -18.81 11.14
C LYS A 537 -27.33 -18.97 10.42
N GLN A 538 -28.44 -18.98 11.16
CA GLN A 538 -29.78 -19.13 10.61
C GLN A 538 -30.45 -17.77 10.51
N ILE A 539 -31.25 -17.57 9.47
CA ILE A 539 -31.91 -16.28 9.21
C ILE A 539 -33.36 -16.44 8.84
N LYS A 540 -34.10 -15.34 8.95
CA LYS A 540 -35.43 -15.19 8.37
C LYS A 540 -35.63 -13.77 7.86
N ILE A 541 -36.24 -13.66 6.68
CA ILE A 541 -36.56 -12.40 6.03
C ILE A 541 -38.09 -12.25 5.97
N SER A 542 -38.57 -11.07 6.38
CA SER A 542 -39.92 -10.60 6.10
C SER A 542 -39.83 -9.39 5.18
N TYR A 543 -40.66 -9.33 4.14
CA TYR A 543 -40.60 -8.25 3.16
C TYR A 543 -41.97 -7.74 2.72
N LYS A 544 -42.00 -6.53 2.13
CA LYS A 544 -43.20 -5.89 1.57
C LYS A 544 -42.89 -5.09 0.32
#